data_AF-A0A834ZKL1-F1
#
_entry.id   AF-A0A834ZKL1-F1
#
_cell.length_a   1.000
_cell.length_b   1.000
_cell.length_c   1.000
_cell.angle_alpha   90.00
_cell.angle_beta   90.00
_cell.angle_gamma   90.00
#
_symmetry.space_group_name_H-M   'P 1'
#
loop_
_entity.id
_entity.type
_entity.pdbx_description
1 polymer ?
#
loop_
_entity_poly.entity_id
_entity_poly.type
_entity_poly.pdbx_seq_one_letter_code
_entity_poly.pdbx_strand_id
1 'polypeptide(L)'
;MNHSTVDFMEVRKLVLQHELEPGLQPRIDDAALFRASNEIIKVKIAICNLRERAMVINQKLSLAPHLEELQMQQIEEEGSIWFDEATFSELLCSFPVAVARCPDLLCPEILVPGVLTTKHAGSLLQACLMYVPILRKQCIELLAEFILKCTQIRHVSMCYKPQDPLISHCLQQSYSVMESFFCSDTHMAFILREALVRRCICANIVIQITVGVLKDGVDFLNRIIFSDGEICQWFISCIRSREKTTEMGFSSPEVEKLPMFTEPLTSIHLDDASQLKEATVLQLRKALHVAAKAAFHEDQWSNHLYCYLKLYCVLVHLGGLQPIHEEVPIIY
;
A
#
# COMPACT_ATOMS: atom_id res chain seq x y z
N MET A 1 -14.96 -26.99 -16.71
CA MET A 1 -15.33 -25.77 -15.94
C MET A 1 -16.56 -25.19 -16.61
N ASN A 2 -17.73 -25.26 -15.97
CA ASN A 2 -18.92 -24.60 -16.49
C ASN A 2 -18.68 -23.09 -16.38
N HIS A 3 -18.72 -22.38 -17.51
CA HIS A 3 -18.70 -20.93 -17.50
C HIS A 3 -19.94 -20.45 -16.75
N SER A 4 -19.74 -19.62 -15.72
CA SER A 4 -20.82 -19.00 -14.95
C SER A 4 -21.85 -18.39 -15.91
N THR A 5 -23.11 -18.80 -15.77
CA THR A 5 -24.26 -18.33 -16.55
C THR A 5 -24.85 -17.03 -15.99
N VAL A 6 -24.10 -16.31 -15.15
CA VAL A 6 -24.56 -15.08 -14.52
C VAL A 6 -24.74 -13.99 -15.57
N ASP A 7 -25.96 -13.49 -15.71
CA ASP A 7 -26.24 -12.29 -16.49
C ASP A 7 -25.80 -11.05 -15.71
N PHE A 8 -24.56 -10.61 -15.97
CA PHE A 8 -24.01 -9.42 -15.34
C PHE A 8 -24.72 -8.12 -15.74
N MET A 9 -25.47 -8.09 -16.85
CA MET A 9 -26.32 -6.94 -17.18
C MET A 9 -27.53 -6.87 -16.25
N GLU A 10 -28.09 -8.03 -15.88
CA GLU A 10 -29.12 -8.11 -14.85
C GLU A 10 -28.58 -7.70 -13.48
N VAL A 11 -27.40 -8.21 -13.08
CA VAL A 11 -26.70 -7.76 -11.85
C VAL A 11 -26.56 -6.24 -11.85
N ARG A 12 -26.05 -5.67 -12.95
CA ARG A 12 -25.85 -4.22 -13.08
C ARG A 12 -27.15 -3.45 -12.91
N LYS A 13 -28.23 -3.87 -13.58
CA LYS A 13 -29.55 -3.27 -13.44
C LYS A 13 -30.04 -3.31 -12.00
N LEU A 14 -29.89 -4.45 -11.32
CA LEU A 14 -30.34 -4.63 -9.93
C LEU A 14 -29.53 -3.78 -8.95
N VAL A 15 -28.23 -3.61 -9.16
CA VAL A 15 -27.39 -2.72 -8.33
C VAL A 15 -27.81 -1.26 -8.51
N LEU A 16 -28.00 -0.80 -9.75
CA LEU A 16 -28.43 0.58 -10.00
C LEU A 16 -29.84 0.86 -9.48
N GLN A 17 -30.74 -0.13 -9.52
CA GLN A 17 -32.06 -0.02 -8.89
C GLN A 17 -31.96 0.12 -7.36
N HIS A 18 -31.03 -0.59 -6.73
CA HIS A 18 -30.81 -0.50 -5.29
C HIS A 18 -30.39 0.91 -4.86
N GLU A 19 -29.63 1.63 -5.68
CA GLU A 19 -29.22 3.01 -5.39
C GLU A 19 -30.38 4.02 -5.47
N LEU A 20 -31.38 3.74 -6.32
CA LEU A 20 -32.55 4.60 -6.49
C LEU A 20 -33.58 4.39 -5.37
N GLU A 21 -33.62 3.21 -4.76
CA GLU A 21 -34.63 2.81 -3.76
C GLU A 21 -34.02 2.07 -2.55
N PRO A 22 -33.18 2.72 -1.73
CA PRO A 22 -32.47 2.06 -0.63
C PRO A 22 -33.39 1.53 0.50
N GLY A 23 -34.62 2.04 0.61
CA GLY A 23 -35.54 1.74 1.73
C GLY A 23 -36.38 0.46 1.61
N LEU A 24 -36.30 -0.30 0.51
CA LEU A 24 -37.25 -1.37 0.20
C LEU A 24 -36.70 -2.80 0.27
N GLN A 25 -35.43 -3.01 0.64
CA GLN A 25 -34.80 -4.33 0.59
C GLN A 25 -34.04 -4.69 1.89
N PRO A 26 -33.99 -5.99 2.26
CA PRO A 26 -33.39 -6.46 3.51
C PRO A 26 -31.94 -5.98 3.64
N ARG A 27 -31.54 -5.66 4.88
CA ARG A 27 -30.16 -5.29 5.20
C ARG A 27 -29.20 -6.37 4.70
N ILE A 28 -28.11 -5.93 4.12
CA ILE A 28 -27.14 -6.68 3.31
C ILE A 28 -26.29 -7.65 4.17
N ASP A 29 -26.50 -7.69 5.48
CA ASP A 29 -25.70 -8.43 6.46
C ASP A 29 -26.22 -9.84 6.79
N ASP A 30 -27.22 -10.34 6.07
CA ASP A 30 -27.82 -11.64 6.38
C ASP A 30 -27.16 -12.76 5.58
N ALA A 31 -26.07 -13.34 6.10
CA ALA A 31 -25.37 -14.48 5.50
C ALA A 31 -26.32 -15.65 5.16
N ALA A 32 -27.43 -15.79 5.91
CA ALA A 32 -28.48 -16.76 5.61
C ALA A 32 -29.22 -16.43 4.30
N LEU A 33 -29.58 -15.17 4.08
CA LEU A 33 -30.20 -14.70 2.83
C LEU A 33 -29.23 -14.83 1.65
N PHE A 34 -27.95 -14.50 1.86
CA PHE A 34 -26.92 -14.68 0.84
C PHE A 34 -26.84 -16.14 0.38
N ARG A 35 -26.75 -17.09 1.32
CA ARG A 35 -26.65 -18.52 1.00
C ARG A 35 -27.90 -19.08 0.31
N ALA A 36 -29.08 -18.57 0.65
CA ALA A 36 -30.35 -18.97 0.03
C ALA A 36 -30.59 -18.33 -1.35
N SER A 37 -29.76 -17.37 -1.76
CA SER A 37 -29.93 -16.61 -3.00
C SER A 37 -29.27 -17.30 -4.21
N ASN A 38 -29.71 -16.92 -5.42
CA ASN A 38 -29.04 -17.32 -6.65
C ASN A 38 -27.74 -16.51 -6.89
N GLU A 39 -26.90 -16.95 -7.84
CA GLU A 39 -25.60 -16.31 -8.12
C GLU A 39 -25.72 -14.81 -8.47
N ILE A 40 -26.75 -14.41 -9.22
CA ILE A 40 -27.00 -13.00 -9.60
C ILE A 40 -27.23 -12.14 -8.35
N ILE A 41 -28.11 -12.61 -7.45
CA ILE A 41 -28.42 -11.89 -6.21
C ILE A 41 -27.23 -11.88 -5.27
N LYS A 42 -26.46 -12.99 -5.18
CA LYS A 42 -25.22 -13.04 -4.39
C LYS A 42 -24.20 -11.98 -4.84
N VAL A 43 -23.93 -11.90 -6.14
CA VAL A 43 -23.00 -10.89 -6.69
C VAL A 43 -23.53 -9.48 -6.45
N LYS A 44 -24.84 -9.24 -6.67
CA LYS A 44 -25.47 -7.94 -6.36
C LYS A 44 -25.25 -7.53 -4.90
N ILE A 45 -25.54 -8.42 -3.95
CA ILE A 45 -25.38 -8.17 -2.51
C ILE A 45 -23.93 -7.80 -2.20
N ALA A 46 -22.97 -8.57 -2.73
CA ALA A 46 -21.54 -8.30 -2.54
C ALA A 46 -21.12 -6.92 -3.08
N ILE A 47 -21.57 -6.55 -4.28
CA ILE A 47 -21.26 -5.24 -4.87
C ILE A 47 -21.86 -4.10 -4.03
N CYS A 48 -23.13 -4.19 -3.65
CA CYS A 48 -23.77 -3.17 -2.82
C CYS A 48 -23.05 -3.02 -1.47
N ASN A 49 -22.72 -4.12 -0.80
CA ASN A 49 -22.02 -4.08 0.48
C ASN A 49 -20.64 -3.39 0.39
N LEU A 50 -19.88 -3.67 -0.68
CA LEU A 50 -18.58 -3.02 -0.89
C LEU A 50 -18.71 -1.53 -1.18
N ARG A 51 -19.74 -1.12 -1.93
CA ARG A 51 -20.04 0.30 -2.19
C ARG A 51 -20.37 1.05 -0.90
N GLU A 52 -21.19 0.47 -0.04
CA GLU A 52 -21.51 1.04 1.27
C GLU A 52 -20.26 1.17 2.15
N ARG A 53 -19.44 0.11 2.23
CA ARG A 53 -18.17 0.12 2.98
C ARG A 53 -17.21 1.19 2.45
N ALA A 54 -17.06 1.28 1.13
CA ALA A 54 -16.22 2.29 0.49
C ALA A 54 -16.70 3.72 0.79
N MET A 55 -18.02 3.96 0.73
CA MET A 55 -18.62 5.25 1.05
C MET A 55 -18.30 5.67 2.49
N VAL A 56 -18.47 4.76 3.45
CA VAL A 56 -18.20 5.01 4.87
C VAL A 56 -16.73 5.38 5.11
N ILE A 57 -15.79 4.64 4.50
CA ILE A 57 -14.36 4.95 4.63
C ILE A 57 -14.01 6.28 3.97
N ASN A 58 -14.50 6.52 2.75
CA ASN A 58 -14.20 7.76 2.03
C ASN A 58 -14.75 8.99 2.75
N GLN A 59 -15.91 8.87 3.41
CA GLN A 59 -16.42 9.91 4.31
C GLN A 59 -15.49 10.16 5.50
N LYS A 60 -14.95 9.11 6.13
CA LYS A 60 -13.98 9.29 7.22
C LYS A 60 -12.69 9.96 6.75
N LEU A 61 -12.15 9.53 5.61
CA LEU A 61 -10.92 10.09 5.06
C LEU A 61 -11.06 11.57 4.68
N SER A 62 -12.24 12.02 4.25
CA SER A 62 -12.49 13.42 3.91
C SER A 62 -12.73 14.32 5.12
N LEU A 63 -13.23 13.76 6.23
CA LEU A 63 -13.61 14.49 7.44
C LEU A 63 -12.50 14.56 8.50
N ALA A 64 -11.39 13.83 8.32
CA ALA A 64 -10.30 13.68 9.28
C ALA A 64 -9.24 14.81 9.23
N PRO A 65 -9.67 16.07 9.45
CA PRO A 65 -9.07 16.79 10.58
C PRO A 65 -10.10 17.47 11.52
N HIS A 66 -11.42 17.28 11.34
CA HIS A 66 -12.43 18.16 11.96
C HIS A 66 -13.55 17.51 12.76
N LEU A 67 -13.61 16.19 12.94
CA LEU A 67 -14.77 15.57 13.59
C LEU A 67 -14.45 14.80 14.88
N GLU A 68 -15.04 15.33 15.95
CA GLU A 68 -15.39 14.57 17.13
C GLU A 68 -16.38 13.46 16.74
N GLU A 69 -16.02 12.22 17.10
CA GLU A 69 -16.92 11.07 17.29
C GLU A 69 -17.94 10.79 16.17
N LEU A 70 -17.43 10.43 14.99
CA LEU A 70 -18.17 9.47 14.15
C LEU A 70 -18.13 8.10 14.85
N GLN A 71 -19.12 7.85 15.72
CA GLN A 71 -19.43 6.51 16.20
C GLN A 71 -19.81 5.66 14.99
N MET A 72 -18.86 4.83 14.56
CA MET A 72 -19.15 3.78 13.60
C MET A 72 -19.58 2.53 14.34
N GLN A 73 -20.60 1.86 13.80
CA GLN A 73 -20.76 0.44 14.01
C GLN A 73 -19.41 -0.22 13.76
N GLN A 74 -18.94 -1.01 14.72
CA GLN A 74 -17.79 -1.89 14.52
C GLN A 74 -17.95 -2.61 13.19
N ILE A 75 -16.85 -2.93 12.50
CA ILE A 75 -16.93 -3.90 11.41
C ILE A 75 -17.55 -5.16 12.05
N GLU A 76 -18.85 -5.38 11.82
CA GLU A 76 -19.58 -6.50 12.41
C GLU A 76 -19.01 -7.76 11.77
N GLU A 77 -18.07 -8.41 12.47
CA GLU A 77 -17.43 -9.64 12.00
C GLU A 77 -18.43 -10.81 12.01
N GLU A 78 -19.35 -10.80 12.98
CA GLU A 78 -20.40 -11.80 13.10
C GLU A 78 -21.52 -11.55 12.09
N GLY A 79 -21.71 -12.49 11.15
CA GLY A 79 -22.76 -12.44 10.13
C GLY A 79 -22.34 -11.83 8.79
N SER A 80 -21.16 -11.18 8.71
CA SER A 80 -20.69 -10.60 7.45
C SER A 80 -20.29 -11.67 6.42
N ILE A 81 -20.80 -11.52 5.19
CA ILE A 81 -20.43 -12.34 4.02
C ILE A 81 -18.92 -12.34 3.71
N TRP A 82 -18.18 -11.33 4.19
CA TRP A 82 -16.75 -11.16 3.94
C TRP A 82 -15.84 -11.82 5.00
N PHE A 83 -16.44 -12.29 6.09
CA PHE A 83 -15.74 -12.96 7.19
C PHE A 83 -16.03 -14.46 7.23
N ASP A 84 -17.12 -14.91 6.59
CA ASP A 84 -17.44 -16.32 6.36
C ASP A 84 -16.59 -16.93 5.24
N GLU A 85 -15.78 -17.93 5.58
CA GLU A 85 -14.78 -18.52 4.67
C GLU A 85 -15.40 -19.25 3.47
N ALA A 86 -16.54 -19.92 3.68
CA ALA A 86 -17.28 -20.60 2.61
C ALA A 86 -17.85 -19.58 1.61
N THR A 87 -18.49 -18.53 2.10
CA THR A 87 -19.00 -17.43 1.26
C THR A 87 -17.89 -16.68 0.54
N PHE A 88 -16.79 -16.39 1.23
CA PHE A 88 -15.62 -15.74 0.64
C PHE A 88 -15.05 -16.55 -0.54
N SER A 89 -14.95 -17.88 -0.39
CA SER A 89 -14.44 -18.76 -1.45
C SER A 89 -15.32 -18.75 -2.70
N GLU A 90 -16.64 -18.68 -2.53
CA GLU A 90 -17.59 -18.54 -3.64
C GLU A 90 -17.46 -17.17 -4.33
N LEU A 91 -17.32 -16.10 -3.54
CA LEU A 91 -17.12 -14.74 -4.04
C LEU A 91 -15.80 -14.58 -4.76
N LEU A 92 -14.72 -15.22 -4.31
CA LEU A 92 -13.41 -15.16 -4.95
C LEU A 92 -13.44 -15.67 -6.41
N CYS A 93 -14.37 -16.58 -6.73
CA CYS A 93 -14.56 -17.10 -8.08
C CYS A 93 -15.40 -16.18 -8.99
N SER A 94 -16.44 -15.54 -8.43
CA SER A 94 -17.44 -14.79 -9.20
C SER A 94 -17.15 -13.28 -9.27
N PHE A 95 -16.53 -12.74 -8.22
CA PHE A 95 -16.31 -11.31 -8.06
C PHE A 95 -15.29 -10.71 -9.04
N PRO A 96 -14.14 -11.36 -9.36
CA PRO A 96 -13.24 -10.86 -10.40
C PRO A 96 -13.91 -10.77 -11.78
N VAL A 97 -14.83 -11.70 -12.07
CA VAL A 97 -15.64 -11.66 -13.30
C VAL A 97 -16.60 -10.48 -13.25
N ALA A 98 -17.22 -10.21 -12.09
CA ALA A 98 -18.06 -9.04 -11.90
C ALA A 98 -17.31 -7.72 -12.13
N VAL A 99 -16.09 -7.58 -11.59
CA VAL A 99 -15.22 -6.40 -11.83
C VAL A 99 -14.93 -6.24 -13.33
N ALA A 100 -14.66 -7.34 -14.05
CA ALA A 100 -14.38 -7.30 -15.47
C ALA A 100 -15.59 -6.89 -16.32
N ARG A 101 -16.79 -7.31 -15.92
CA ARG A 101 -18.04 -7.11 -16.67
C ARG A 101 -18.79 -5.84 -16.28
N CYS A 102 -18.57 -5.33 -15.08
CA CYS A 102 -19.20 -4.12 -14.54
C CYS A 102 -18.17 -3.17 -13.92
N PRO A 103 -17.17 -2.68 -14.69
CA PRO A 103 -16.10 -1.84 -14.17
C PRO A 103 -16.61 -0.48 -13.65
N ASP A 104 -17.77 -0.02 -14.11
CA ASP A 104 -18.45 1.19 -13.63
C ASP A 104 -19.03 1.04 -12.22
N LEU A 105 -19.38 -0.19 -11.81
CA LEU A 105 -19.87 -0.48 -10.47
C LEU A 105 -18.77 -0.71 -9.45
N LEU A 106 -17.60 -1.15 -9.91
CA LEU A 106 -16.45 -1.54 -9.09
C LEU A 106 -15.20 -0.79 -9.55
N CYS A 107 -15.33 0.53 -9.70
CA CYS A 107 -14.21 1.39 -10.01
C CYS A 107 -13.18 1.36 -8.87
N PRO A 108 -11.90 1.70 -9.14
CA PRO A 108 -10.83 1.64 -8.14
C PRO A 108 -11.15 2.37 -6.83
N GLU A 109 -11.86 3.49 -6.89
CA GLU A 109 -12.27 4.33 -5.75
C GLU A 109 -13.29 3.66 -4.82
N ILE A 110 -13.95 2.61 -5.32
CA ILE A 110 -14.87 1.76 -4.56
C ILE A 110 -14.15 0.48 -4.15
N LEU A 111 -13.50 -0.16 -5.12
CA LEU A 111 -12.88 -1.47 -4.96
C LEU A 111 -11.80 -1.47 -3.88
N VAL A 112 -10.88 -0.50 -3.90
CA VAL A 112 -9.77 -0.43 -2.93
C VAL A 112 -10.29 -0.23 -1.50
N PRO A 113 -10.98 0.87 -1.16
CA PRO A 113 -11.44 1.07 0.22
C PRO A 113 -12.45 0.01 0.66
N GLY A 114 -13.37 -0.42 -0.20
CA GLY A 114 -14.33 -1.46 0.15
C GLY A 114 -13.65 -2.78 0.55
N VAL A 115 -12.70 -3.26 -0.27
CA VAL A 115 -12.02 -4.54 -0.03
C VAL A 115 -11.13 -4.49 1.21
N LEU A 116 -10.52 -3.35 1.53
CA LEU A 116 -9.66 -3.18 2.72
C LEU A 116 -10.39 -3.34 4.07
N THR A 117 -11.72 -3.43 4.07
CA THR A 117 -12.52 -3.74 5.28
C THR A 117 -12.87 -5.23 5.43
N THR A 118 -12.39 -6.06 4.51
CA THR A 118 -12.68 -7.50 4.48
C THR A 118 -11.52 -8.29 5.09
N LYS A 119 -11.82 -9.47 5.63
CA LYS A 119 -10.83 -10.35 6.26
C LYS A 119 -9.69 -10.76 5.31
N HIS A 120 -10.00 -10.94 4.03
CA HIS A 120 -9.11 -11.49 3.01
C HIS A 120 -8.84 -10.50 1.87
N ALA A 121 -8.63 -9.22 2.22
CA ALA A 121 -8.47 -8.12 1.27
C ALA A 121 -7.39 -8.40 0.22
N GLY A 122 -6.25 -8.93 0.65
CA GLY A 122 -5.11 -9.29 -0.20
C GLY A 122 -5.50 -10.23 -1.34
N SER A 123 -6.12 -11.35 -1.02
CA SER A 123 -6.51 -12.37 -2.01
C SER A 123 -7.58 -11.85 -2.97
N LEU A 124 -8.58 -11.13 -2.47
CA LEU A 124 -9.68 -10.63 -3.28
C LEU A 124 -9.22 -9.56 -4.27
N LEU A 125 -8.46 -8.56 -3.80
CA LEU A 125 -7.98 -7.49 -4.66
C LEU A 125 -6.99 -8.04 -5.69
N GLN A 126 -6.09 -8.93 -5.28
CA GLN A 126 -5.16 -9.60 -6.18
C GLN A 126 -5.91 -10.37 -7.28
N ALA A 127 -6.93 -11.16 -6.94
CA ALA A 127 -7.73 -11.89 -7.92
C ALA A 127 -8.39 -10.95 -8.94
N CYS A 128 -8.96 -9.83 -8.48
CA CYS A 128 -9.55 -8.82 -9.34
C CYS A 128 -8.53 -8.20 -10.30
N LEU A 129 -7.35 -7.83 -9.79
CA LEU A 129 -6.29 -7.20 -10.58
C LEU A 129 -5.59 -8.16 -11.55
N MET A 130 -5.54 -9.45 -11.22
CA MET A 130 -5.07 -10.48 -12.14
C MET A 130 -6.03 -10.63 -13.32
N TYR A 131 -7.34 -10.64 -13.05
CA TYR A 131 -8.39 -10.81 -14.05
C TYR A 131 -8.66 -9.54 -14.88
N VAL A 132 -8.41 -8.36 -14.32
CA VAL A 132 -8.68 -7.05 -14.95
C VAL A 132 -7.41 -6.19 -14.97
N PRO A 133 -6.49 -6.42 -15.93
CA PRO A 133 -5.19 -5.75 -15.96
C PRO A 133 -5.26 -4.22 -16.05
N ILE A 134 -6.30 -3.69 -16.69
CA ILE A 134 -6.49 -2.24 -16.87
C ILE A 134 -6.63 -1.49 -15.53
N LEU A 135 -7.10 -2.16 -14.48
CA LEU A 135 -7.27 -1.54 -13.15
C LEU A 135 -6.01 -1.59 -12.29
N ARG A 136 -4.99 -2.39 -12.65
CA ARG A 136 -3.79 -2.63 -11.82
C ARG A 136 -3.14 -1.34 -11.36
N LYS A 137 -2.81 -0.46 -12.31
CA LYS A 137 -2.12 0.80 -12.01
C LYS A 137 -2.95 1.69 -11.11
N GLN A 138 -4.23 1.88 -11.44
CA GLN A 138 -5.13 2.78 -10.71
C GLN A 138 -5.36 2.28 -9.27
N CYS A 139 -5.64 1.00 -9.09
CA CYS A 139 -5.86 0.43 -7.76
C CYS A 139 -4.59 0.47 -6.90
N ILE A 140 -3.42 0.20 -7.48
CA ILE A 140 -2.15 0.28 -6.74
C ILE A 140 -1.79 1.73 -6.38
N GLU A 141 -2.01 2.68 -7.29
CA GLU A 141 -1.80 4.10 -7.01
C GLU A 141 -2.77 4.61 -5.92
N LEU A 142 -4.03 4.20 -5.95
CA LEU A 142 -5.01 4.53 -4.92
C LEU A 142 -4.71 3.86 -3.58
N LEU A 143 -4.22 2.62 -3.57
CA LEU A 143 -3.78 1.95 -2.34
C LEU A 143 -2.64 2.73 -1.67
N ALA A 144 -1.65 3.18 -2.46
CA ALA A 144 -0.55 3.99 -1.94
C ALA A 144 -1.04 5.35 -1.41
N GLU A 145 -2.00 5.98 -2.08
CA GLU A 145 -2.63 7.21 -1.58
C GLU A 145 -3.43 6.98 -0.31
N PHE A 146 -4.16 5.87 -0.22
CA PHE A 146 -4.92 5.46 0.95
C PHE A 146 -4.00 5.30 2.17
N ILE A 147 -2.89 4.58 2.02
CA ILE A 147 -1.88 4.41 3.08
C ILE A 147 -1.36 5.77 3.52
N LEU A 148 -0.99 6.65 2.58
CA LEU A 148 -0.52 8.00 2.92
C LEU A 148 -1.56 8.76 3.77
N LYS A 149 -2.83 8.77 3.37
CA LYS A 149 -3.90 9.45 4.12
C LYS A 149 -4.12 8.84 5.50
N CYS A 150 -4.24 7.52 5.60
CA CYS A 150 -4.43 6.82 6.87
C CYS A 150 -3.28 7.08 7.86
N THR A 151 -2.06 7.19 7.35
CA THR A 151 -0.87 7.38 8.17
C THR A 151 -0.74 8.82 8.66
N GLN A 152 -1.09 9.80 7.83
CA GLN A 152 -1.25 11.19 8.23
C GLN A 152 -2.32 11.33 9.32
N ILE A 153 -3.49 10.72 9.14
CA ILE A 153 -4.58 10.72 10.13
C ILE A 153 -4.11 10.08 11.44
N ARG A 154 -3.42 8.93 11.37
CA ARG A 154 -2.89 8.25 12.55
C ARG A 154 -1.91 9.16 13.30
N HIS A 155 -1.00 9.84 12.60
CA HIS A 155 -0.07 10.79 13.21
C HIS A 155 -0.77 11.95 13.92
N VAL A 156 -1.78 12.54 13.29
CA VAL A 156 -2.58 13.60 13.93
C VAL A 156 -3.34 13.07 15.15
N SER A 157 -3.92 11.87 15.05
CA SER A 157 -4.72 11.27 16.13
C SER A 157 -3.88 10.93 17.37
N MET A 158 -2.64 10.47 17.20
CA MET A 158 -1.71 10.17 18.32
C MET A 158 -1.49 11.37 19.25
N CYS A 159 -1.64 12.59 18.73
CA CYS A 159 -1.48 13.81 19.51
C CYS A 159 -2.75 14.20 20.32
N TYR A 160 -3.92 13.61 20.06
CA TYR A 160 -5.19 14.14 20.57
C TYR A 160 -6.24 13.12 21.04
N LYS A 161 -6.32 11.87 20.52
CA LYS A 161 -7.39 10.90 20.84
C LYS A 161 -6.97 9.42 20.67
N PRO A 162 -7.70 8.44 21.25
CA PRO A 162 -7.46 7.01 21.01
C PRO A 162 -7.52 6.67 19.50
N GLN A 163 -6.70 5.70 19.08
CA GLN A 163 -6.58 5.28 17.68
C GLN A 163 -7.92 4.81 17.11
N ASP A 164 -8.27 5.28 15.90
CA ASP A 164 -9.44 4.77 15.17
C ASP A 164 -9.18 3.30 14.77
N PRO A 165 -9.96 2.33 15.30
CA PRO A 165 -9.74 0.92 15.04
C PRO A 165 -9.96 0.56 13.57
N LEU A 166 -10.85 1.26 12.86
CA LEU A 166 -11.10 1.01 11.44
C LEU A 166 -9.90 1.44 10.60
N ILE A 167 -9.34 2.63 10.85
CA ILE A 167 -8.17 3.12 10.13
C ILE A 167 -6.96 2.21 10.38
N SER A 168 -6.81 1.75 11.62
CA SER A 168 -5.75 0.80 11.99
C SER A 168 -5.92 -0.55 11.28
N HIS A 169 -7.14 -1.08 11.24
CA HIS A 169 -7.46 -2.30 10.49
C HIS A 169 -7.21 -2.13 8.99
N CYS A 170 -7.71 -1.06 8.36
CA CYS A 170 -7.52 -0.82 6.94
C CYS A 170 -6.04 -0.65 6.58
N LEU A 171 -5.25 -0.02 7.45
CA LEU A 171 -3.81 0.11 7.28
C LEU A 171 -3.11 -1.26 7.36
N GLN A 172 -3.49 -2.10 8.31
CA GLN A 172 -3.00 -3.48 8.41
C GLN A 172 -3.35 -4.30 7.15
N GLN A 173 -4.60 -4.22 6.69
CA GLN A 173 -5.03 -4.87 5.46
C GLN A 173 -4.27 -4.34 4.25
N SER A 174 -3.98 -3.04 4.20
CA SER A 174 -3.19 -2.43 3.12
C SER A 174 -1.78 -3.01 3.05
N TYR A 175 -1.13 -3.25 4.19
CA TYR A 175 0.17 -3.91 4.23
C TYR A 175 0.11 -5.36 3.74
N SER A 176 -0.92 -6.11 4.15
CA SER A 176 -1.12 -7.49 3.67
C SER A 176 -1.37 -7.56 2.15
N VAL A 177 -2.13 -6.61 1.61
CA VAL A 177 -2.35 -6.48 0.16
C VAL A 177 -1.04 -6.16 -0.58
N MET A 178 -0.22 -5.25 -0.04
CA MET A 178 1.07 -4.96 -0.66
C MET A 178 1.96 -6.20 -0.72
N GLU A 179 2.02 -6.97 0.37
CA GLU A 179 2.75 -8.22 0.43
C GLU A 179 2.26 -9.24 -0.61
N SER A 180 0.93 -9.38 -0.78
CA SER A 180 0.39 -10.28 -1.80
C SER A 180 0.77 -9.85 -3.23
N PHE A 181 0.82 -8.55 -3.51
CA PHE A 181 1.19 -8.02 -4.83
C PHE A 181 2.66 -8.32 -5.18
N PHE A 182 3.61 -7.99 -4.31
CA PHE A 182 5.01 -8.17 -4.67
C PHE A 182 5.50 -9.61 -4.53
N CYS A 183 4.79 -10.48 -3.82
CA CYS A 183 5.09 -11.92 -3.77
C CYS A 183 4.56 -12.68 -4.99
N SER A 184 3.64 -12.11 -5.78
CA SER A 184 2.93 -12.86 -6.82
C SER A 184 3.30 -12.52 -8.25
N ASP A 185 3.55 -11.25 -8.56
CA ASP A 185 3.79 -10.81 -9.93
C ASP A 185 4.81 -9.66 -9.98
N THR A 186 5.87 -9.81 -10.77
CA THR A 186 6.95 -8.82 -10.86
C THR A 186 6.49 -7.49 -11.44
N HIS A 187 5.46 -7.50 -12.30
CA HIS A 187 4.90 -6.27 -12.87
C HIS A 187 4.06 -5.51 -11.83
N MET A 188 3.26 -6.20 -11.03
CA MET A 188 2.57 -5.60 -9.87
C MET A 188 3.57 -5.05 -8.86
N ALA A 189 4.64 -5.80 -8.56
CA ALA A 189 5.71 -5.35 -7.68
C ALA A 189 6.36 -4.05 -8.19
N PHE A 190 6.63 -3.95 -9.49
CA PHE A 190 7.16 -2.74 -10.12
C PHE A 190 6.21 -1.55 -9.97
N ILE A 191 4.93 -1.72 -10.33
CA ILE A 191 3.92 -0.65 -10.21
C ILE A 191 3.80 -0.18 -8.75
N LEU A 192 3.77 -1.13 -7.81
CA LEU A 192 3.71 -0.85 -6.38
C LEU A 192 4.92 -0.04 -5.93
N ARG A 193 6.14 -0.47 -6.29
CA ARG A 193 7.36 0.29 -5.96
C ARG A 193 7.27 1.72 -6.48
N GLU A 194 6.91 1.92 -7.74
CA GLU A 194 6.82 3.26 -8.33
C GLU A 194 5.76 4.12 -7.62
N ALA A 195 4.62 3.53 -7.25
CA ALA A 195 3.56 4.24 -6.54
C ALA A 195 3.97 4.67 -5.12
N LEU A 196 4.74 3.83 -4.41
CA LEU A 196 5.27 4.11 -3.07
C LEU A 196 6.40 5.16 -3.13
N VAL A 197 7.32 5.04 -4.08
CA VAL A 197 8.42 5.99 -4.29
C VAL A 197 7.90 7.37 -4.64
N ARG A 198 6.94 7.47 -5.57
CA ARG A 198 6.33 8.76 -5.94
C ARG A 198 5.67 9.48 -4.77
N ARG A 199 5.19 8.72 -3.77
CA ARG A 199 4.53 9.25 -2.58
C ARG A 199 5.45 9.35 -1.37
N CYS A 200 6.71 8.95 -1.50
CA CYS A 200 7.67 8.94 -0.39
C CYS A 200 7.13 8.21 0.85
N ILE A 201 6.64 6.97 0.67
CA ILE A 201 6.14 6.12 1.75
C ILE A 201 6.73 4.71 1.70
N CYS A 202 6.69 4.02 2.85
CA CYS A 202 7.02 2.60 2.97
C CYS A 202 8.40 2.20 2.40
N ALA A 203 9.46 2.93 2.76
CA ALA A 203 10.83 2.69 2.26
C ALA A 203 11.29 1.22 2.41
N ASN A 204 10.94 0.55 3.51
CA ASN A 204 11.28 -0.86 3.71
C ASN A 204 10.68 -1.78 2.63
N ILE A 205 9.43 -1.56 2.24
CA ILE A 205 8.77 -2.34 1.18
C ILE A 205 9.42 -2.03 -0.17
N VAL A 206 9.73 -0.76 -0.45
CA VAL A 206 10.47 -0.35 -1.66
C VAL A 206 11.81 -1.08 -1.76
N ILE A 207 12.55 -1.17 -0.66
CA ILE A 207 13.82 -1.88 -0.57
C ILE A 207 13.63 -3.38 -0.82
N GLN A 208 12.66 -4.02 -0.16
CA GLN A 208 12.36 -5.44 -0.33
C GLN A 208 12.00 -5.78 -1.77
N ILE A 209 11.13 -4.97 -2.40
CA ILE A 209 10.75 -5.16 -3.81
C ILE A 209 11.98 -5.05 -4.72
N THR A 210 12.79 -4.01 -4.51
CA THR A 210 13.98 -3.74 -5.34
C THR A 210 15.00 -4.87 -5.24
N VAL A 211 15.28 -5.36 -4.02
CA VAL A 211 16.36 -6.33 -3.78
C VAL A 211 15.92 -7.78 -3.96
N GLY A 212 14.72 -8.09 -3.46
CA GLY A 212 14.18 -9.45 -3.39
C GLY A 212 13.44 -9.86 -4.66
N VAL A 213 12.64 -8.95 -5.23
CA VAL A 213 11.72 -9.26 -6.33
C VAL A 213 12.30 -8.83 -7.68
N LEU A 214 12.56 -7.53 -7.86
CA LEU A 214 13.00 -6.97 -9.15
C LEU A 214 14.50 -7.17 -9.40
N LYS A 215 15.30 -7.23 -8.34
CA LYS A 215 16.75 -7.41 -8.37
C LYS A 215 17.48 -6.35 -9.21
N ASP A 216 16.91 -5.15 -9.29
CA ASP A 216 17.37 -4.02 -10.11
C ASP A 216 17.98 -2.89 -9.25
N GLY A 217 18.61 -3.25 -8.12
CA GLY A 217 19.13 -2.29 -7.14
C GLY A 217 20.09 -1.24 -7.71
N VAL A 218 20.88 -1.61 -8.72
CA VAL A 218 21.82 -0.71 -9.41
C VAL A 218 21.05 0.41 -10.12
N ASP A 219 20.09 0.05 -10.97
CA ASP A 219 19.28 1.01 -11.72
C ASP A 219 18.39 1.83 -10.79
N PHE A 220 17.83 1.19 -9.75
CA PHE A 220 17.03 1.86 -8.74
C PHE A 220 17.85 2.91 -7.97
N LEU A 221 19.01 2.55 -7.40
CA LEU A 221 19.82 3.52 -6.64
C LEU A 221 20.37 4.62 -7.54
N ASN A 222 20.78 4.30 -8.78
CA ASN A 222 21.14 5.33 -9.75
C ASN A 222 19.97 6.32 -9.95
N ARG A 223 18.75 5.83 -10.17
CA ARG A 223 17.60 6.70 -10.35
C ARG A 223 17.30 7.53 -9.10
N ILE A 224 17.32 6.93 -7.91
CA ILE A 224 17.04 7.65 -6.65
C ILE A 224 18.11 8.72 -6.35
N ILE A 225 19.39 8.41 -6.60
CA ILE A 225 20.49 9.35 -6.36
C ILE A 225 20.52 10.47 -7.41
N PHE A 226 20.16 10.19 -8.66
CA PHE A 226 20.36 11.11 -9.78
C PHE A 226 19.10 11.80 -10.33
N SER A 227 17.89 11.41 -9.93
CA SER A 227 16.66 11.91 -10.60
C SER A 227 15.85 12.92 -9.79
N ASP A 228 15.89 12.86 -8.46
CA ASP A 228 15.04 13.71 -7.60
C ASP A 228 15.65 13.89 -6.21
N GLY A 229 15.99 15.13 -5.86
CA GLY A 229 16.59 15.47 -4.58
C GLY A 229 15.66 15.20 -3.39
N GLU A 230 14.35 15.37 -3.56
CA GLU A 230 13.38 15.14 -2.48
C GLU A 230 13.26 13.65 -2.17
N ILE A 231 13.15 12.81 -3.21
CA ILE A 231 13.08 11.35 -3.06
C ILE A 231 14.38 10.82 -2.46
N CYS A 232 15.53 11.36 -2.87
CA CYS A 232 16.83 10.98 -2.31
C CYS A 232 16.91 11.29 -0.81
N GLN A 233 16.54 12.52 -0.41
CA GLN A 233 16.55 12.93 0.99
C GLN A 233 15.55 12.14 1.84
N TRP A 234 14.35 11.92 1.31
CA TRP A 234 13.36 11.05 1.95
C TRP A 234 13.92 9.65 2.19
N PHE A 235 14.50 9.03 1.17
CA PHE A 235 15.03 7.68 1.25
C PHE A 235 16.16 7.57 2.28
N ILE A 236 17.08 8.54 2.30
CA ILE A 236 18.15 8.63 3.30
C ILE A 236 17.57 8.81 4.71
N SER A 237 16.59 9.70 4.88
CA SER A 237 15.92 9.95 6.15
C SER A 237 15.26 8.70 6.72
N CYS A 238 14.51 7.96 5.90
CA CYS A 238 13.86 6.71 6.32
C CYS A 238 14.86 5.62 6.73
N ILE A 239 15.99 5.51 6.04
CA ILE A 239 17.01 4.53 6.42
C ILE A 239 17.68 4.94 7.74
N ARG A 240 17.90 6.25 7.98
CA ARG A 240 18.45 6.77 9.23
C ARG A 240 17.50 6.65 10.42
N SER A 241 16.20 6.86 10.23
CA SER A 241 15.22 6.91 11.32
C SER A 241 15.00 5.57 12.03
N ARG A 242 15.49 4.45 11.47
CA ARG A 242 15.53 3.14 12.15
C ARG A 242 16.38 3.13 13.43
N GLU A 243 17.21 4.14 13.65
CA GLU A 243 17.92 4.32 14.93
C GLU A 243 16.96 4.67 16.10
N LYS A 244 15.69 5.04 15.82
CA LYS A 244 14.75 5.57 16.83
C LYS A 244 13.42 4.84 17.01
N THR A 245 13.06 3.86 16.17
CA THR A 245 11.70 3.27 16.19
C THR A 245 11.70 1.77 15.92
N THR A 246 11.44 0.98 16.97
CA THR A 246 11.08 -0.45 16.95
C THR A 246 9.61 -0.69 16.55
N GLU A 247 8.89 0.33 16.10
CA GLU A 247 7.51 0.21 15.65
C GLU A 247 7.43 0.31 14.13
N MET A 248 6.68 -0.61 13.53
CA MET A 248 6.38 -0.59 12.10
C MET A 248 5.84 0.78 11.66
N GLY A 249 6.70 1.51 10.94
CA GLY A 249 6.31 2.63 10.10
C GLY A 249 6.57 4.01 10.70
N PHE A 250 7.07 4.88 9.82
CA PHE A 250 7.06 6.34 9.87
C PHE A 250 8.25 7.01 10.56
N SER A 251 9.17 7.51 9.72
CA SER A 251 9.60 8.89 9.82
C SER A 251 8.49 9.79 9.27
N SER A 252 7.80 10.52 10.16
CA SER A 252 7.12 11.77 9.81
C SER A 252 8.13 12.73 9.16
N PRO A 253 7.73 13.61 8.22
CA PRO A 253 8.57 14.69 7.78
C PRO A 253 8.66 15.73 8.90
N GLU A 254 9.60 15.54 9.82
CA GLU A 254 10.49 16.66 10.16
C GLU A 254 11.54 16.76 9.04
N VAL A 255 11.05 16.96 7.81
CA VAL A 255 11.77 17.85 6.91
C VAL A 255 11.59 19.19 7.60
N GLU A 256 12.58 19.54 8.44
CA GLU A 256 12.79 20.93 8.83
C GLU A 256 12.42 21.79 7.64
N LYS A 257 11.56 22.78 7.85
CA LYS A 257 11.20 23.79 6.86
C LYS A 257 12.49 24.43 6.30
N LEU A 258 13.13 23.77 5.35
CA LEU A 258 14.19 24.31 4.54
C LEU A 258 13.50 25.11 3.45
N PRO A 259 13.94 26.36 3.23
CA PRO A 259 13.21 27.32 2.44
C PRO A 259 12.97 26.75 1.05
N MET A 260 11.70 26.84 0.66
CA MET A 260 11.17 26.57 -0.67
C MET A 260 12.04 27.31 -1.68
N PHE A 261 12.96 26.61 -2.35
CA PHE A 261 13.72 27.17 -3.47
C PHE A 261 12.79 27.24 -4.68
N THR A 262 11.97 28.30 -4.70
CA THR A 262 11.31 28.79 -5.91
C THR A 262 12.31 29.54 -6.77
N GLU A 263 13.30 28.84 -7.33
CA GLU A 263 14.01 29.35 -8.49
C GLU A 263 14.24 28.19 -9.48
N PRO A 264 14.01 28.42 -10.79
CA PRO A 264 14.28 27.40 -11.79
C PRO A 264 15.78 27.12 -11.79
N LEU A 265 16.16 25.87 -11.49
CA LEU A 265 17.54 25.37 -11.55
C LEU A 265 18.12 25.58 -12.95
N THR A 266 18.64 26.78 -13.16
CA THR A 266 19.44 27.15 -14.31
C THR A 266 20.90 27.10 -13.84
N SER A 267 21.67 26.27 -14.54
CA SER A 267 23.11 25.99 -14.37
C SER A 267 23.57 25.48 -13.00
N ILE A 268 23.44 24.17 -12.77
CA ILE A 268 24.35 23.44 -11.87
C ILE A 268 25.65 23.21 -12.65
N HIS A 269 26.77 23.75 -12.17
CA HIS A 269 28.10 23.47 -12.70
C HIS A 269 28.46 21.99 -12.48
N LEU A 270 29.08 21.34 -13.48
CA LEU A 270 29.40 19.90 -13.45
C LEU A 270 30.25 19.47 -12.25
N ASP A 271 31.06 20.36 -11.68
CA ASP A 271 31.90 20.06 -10.51
C ASP A 271 31.09 19.97 -9.21
N ASP A 272 30.04 20.78 -9.04
CA ASP A 272 29.15 20.74 -7.87
C ASP A 272 28.29 19.46 -7.85
N ALA A 273 27.89 18.96 -9.03
CA ALA A 273 27.18 17.70 -9.17
C ALA A 273 28.02 16.49 -8.74
N SER A 274 29.34 16.57 -8.91
CA SER A 274 30.28 15.49 -8.53
C SER A 274 30.52 15.43 -7.01
N GLN A 275 30.65 16.57 -6.34
CA GLN A 275 30.83 16.65 -4.88
C GLN A 275 29.52 16.36 -4.14
N LEU A 276 28.38 16.84 -4.65
CA LEU A 276 27.06 16.50 -4.12
C LEU A 276 26.79 14.99 -4.21
N LYS A 277 27.29 14.35 -5.27
CA LYS A 277 27.22 12.90 -5.46
C LYS A 277 28.04 12.14 -4.41
N GLU A 278 29.28 12.55 -4.15
CA GLU A 278 30.13 11.89 -3.14
C GLU A 278 29.57 12.04 -1.72
N ALA A 279 29.09 13.24 -1.36
CA ALA A 279 28.45 13.49 -0.08
C ALA A 279 27.16 12.66 0.10
N THR A 280 26.31 12.60 -0.91
CA THR A 280 25.05 11.83 -0.88
C THR A 280 25.31 10.33 -0.78
N VAL A 281 26.28 9.82 -1.55
CA VAL A 281 26.72 8.43 -1.50
C VAL A 281 27.28 8.08 -0.11
N LEU A 282 28.10 8.95 0.48
CA LEU A 282 28.62 8.75 1.84
C LEU A 282 27.50 8.76 2.90
N GLN A 283 26.53 9.65 2.74
CA GLN A 283 25.36 9.73 3.61
C GLN A 283 24.50 8.47 3.56
N LEU A 284 24.26 7.93 2.37
CA LEU A 284 23.52 6.69 2.16
C LEU A 284 24.28 5.49 2.70
N ARG A 285 25.61 5.44 2.52
CA ARG A 285 26.49 4.41 3.09
C ARG A 285 26.36 4.34 4.60
N LYS A 286 26.48 5.49 5.28
CA LYS A 286 26.31 5.58 6.74
C LYS A 286 24.91 5.14 7.17
N ALA A 287 23.87 5.58 6.46
CA ALA A 287 22.49 5.20 6.77
C ALA A 287 22.29 3.69 6.65
N LEU A 288 22.72 3.07 5.55
CA LEU A 288 22.61 1.63 5.31
C LEU A 288 23.35 0.81 6.37
N HIS A 289 24.54 1.26 6.76
CA HIS A 289 25.32 0.63 7.84
C HIS A 289 24.56 0.63 9.17
N VAL A 290 23.99 1.78 9.56
CA VAL A 290 23.19 1.91 10.79
C VAL A 290 21.93 1.03 10.72
N ALA A 291 21.20 1.07 9.61
CA ALA A 291 20.00 0.27 9.43
C ALA A 291 20.29 -1.24 9.46
N ALA A 292 21.42 -1.69 8.89
CA ALA A 292 21.86 -3.07 8.95
C ALA A 292 22.19 -3.49 10.40
N LYS A 293 22.90 -2.66 11.17
CA LYS A 293 23.14 -2.94 12.60
C LYS A 293 21.84 -3.07 13.38
N ALA A 294 20.91 -2.12 13.20
CA ALA A 294 19.62 -2.14 13.89
C ALA A 294 18.84 -3.44 13.55
N ALA A 295 18.75 -3.79 12.27
CA ALA A 295 18.08 -5.01 11.83
C ALA A 295 18.71 -6.29 12.40
N PHE A 296 20.03 -6.34 12.51
CA PHE A 296 20.75 -7.47 13.12
C PHE A 296 20.48 -7.58 14.62
N HIS A 297 20.38 -6.45 15.33
CA HIS A 297 20.05 -6.46 16.76
C HIS A 297 18.60 -6.85 17.05
N GLU A 298 17.66 -6.48 16.19
CA GLU A 298 16.23 -6.78 16.36
C GLU A 298 15.88 -8.23 16.03
N ASP A 299 16.32 -8.72 14.86
CA ASP A 299 15.82 -9.98 14.27
C ASP A 299 16.95 -10.87 13.74
N GLN A 300 18.20 -10.61 14.19
CA GLN A 300 19.39 -11.36 13.77
C GLN A 300 19.50 -11.45 12.23
N TRP A 301 19.76 -12.65 11.71
CA TRP A 301 19.81 -12.94 10.28
C TRP A 301 18.40 -13.00 9.69
N SER A 302 17.87 -11.82 9.36
CA SER A 302 16.55 -11.64 8.76
C SER A 302 16.61 -11.23 7.29
N ASN A 303 15.48 -11.36 6.58
CA ASN A 303 15.33 -10.83 5.22
C ASN A 303 15.54 -9.31 5.16
N HIS A 304 15.22 -8.59 6.24
CA HIS A 304 15.46 -7.15 6.34
C HIS A 304 16.96 -6.83 6.31
N LEU A 305 17.74 -7.53 7.12
CA LEU A 305 19.20 -7.40 7.14
C LEU A 305 19.80 -7.71 5.76
N TYR A 306 19.37 -8.82 5.13
CA TYR A 306 19.81 -9.19 3.78
C TYR A 306 19.58 -8.06 2.77
N CYS A 307 18.42 -7.40 2.84
CA CYS A 307 18.10 -6.31 1.91
C CYS A 307 19.02 -5.10 2.08
N TYR A 308 19.31 -4.68 3.33
CA TYR A 308 20.22 -3.56 3.60
C TYR A 308 21.66 -3.87 3.18
N LEU A 309 22.16 -5.07 3.50
CA LEU A 309 23.50 -5.51 3.09
C LEU A 309 23.63 -5.55 1.58
N LYS A 310 22.61 -6.05 0.87
CA LYS A 310 22.64 -6.11 -0.59
C LYS A 310 22.57 -4.72 -1.22
N LEU A 311 21.78 -3.78 -0.69
CA LEU A 311 21.81 -2.39 -1.13
C LEU A 311 23.16 -1.73 -0.86
N TYR A 312 23.79 -2.04 0.28
CA TYR A 312 25.13 -1.57 0.59
C TYR A 312 26.15 -2.08 -0.44
N CYS A 313 26.11 -3.37 -0.81
CA CYS A 313 26.97 -3.92 -1.85
C CYS A 313 26.75 -3.26 -3.22
N VAL A 314 25.49 -2.98 -3.57
CA VAL A 314 25.16 -2.23 -4.80
C VAL A 314 25.74 -0.82 -4.73
N LEU A 315 25.64 -0.13 -3.60
CA LEU A 315 26.18 1.21 -3.43
C LEU A 315 27.71 1.23 -3.52
N VAL A 316 28.39 0.24 -2.95
CA VAL A 316 29.84 0.04 -3.08
C VAL A 316 30.24 -0.11 -4.55
N HIS A 317 29.49 -0.93 -5.30
CA HIS A 317 29.72 -1.14 -6.73
C HIS A 317 29.49 0.14 -7.56
N LEU A 318 28.40 0.87 -7.29
CA LEU A 318 28.03 2.10 -8.02
C LEU A 318 28.95 3.29 -7.72
N GLY A 319 29.34 3.45 -6.46
CA GLY A 319 30.14 4.58 -6.01
C GLY A 319 31.65 4.37 -6.15
N GLY A 320 32.11 3.19 -6.58
CA GLY A 320 33.52 2.81 -6.52
C GLY A 320 34.09 2.92 -5.09
N LEU A 321 33.23 2.83 -4.08
CA LEU A 321 33.60 3.05 -2.69
C LEU A 321 34.46 1.88 -2.23
N GLN A 322 35.61 2.16 -1.61
CA GLN A 322 36.33 1.10 -0.90
C GLN A 322 35.63 0.80 0.44
N PRO A 323 35.38 -0.48 0.77
CA PRO A 323 34.95 -0.89 2.11
C PRO A 323 35.97 -0.40 3.14
N ILE A 324 35.52 0.08 4.30
CA ILE A 324 36.40 0.52 5.39
C ILE A 324 36.39 -0.51 6.52
N HIS A 325 37.50 -0.61 7.26
CA HIS A 325 37.69 -1.63 8.30
C HIS A 325 36.60 -1.66 9.38
N GLU A 326 35.97 -0.52 9.66
CA GLU A 326 34.87 -0.40 10.63
C GLU A 326 33.56 -1.09 10.21
N GLU A 327 33.49 -1.57 8.96
CA GLU A 327 32.29 -2.21 8.37
C GLU A 327 32.36 -3.74 8.36
N VAL A 328 33.55 -4.31 8.57
CA VAL A 328 33.81 -5.75 8.61
C VAL A 328 33.02 -6.51 9.69
N PRO A 329 32.77 -5.97 10.91
CA PRO A 329 32.12 -6.73 11.99
C PRO A 329 30.64 -7.09 11.77
N ILE A 330 29.99 -6.57 10.73
CA ILE A 330 28.57 -6.84 10.40
C ILE A 330 28.45 -7.84 9.24
N ILE A 331 29.53 -7.99 8.47
CA ILE A 331 29.57 -8.87 7.30
C ILE A 331 29.95 -10.31 7.72
N TYR A 332 30.50 -10.48 8.91
CA TYR A 332 30.86 -11.77 9.55
C TYR A 332 29.99 -12.03 10.78
#